data_AF-A0A410RKX0-F1
#
_entry.id   AF-A0A410RKX0-F1
#
_cell.length_a   1.000
_cell.length_b   1.000
_cell.length_c   1.000
_cell.angle_alpha   90.00
_cell.angle_beta   90.00
_cell.angle_gamma   90.00
#
_symmetry.space_group_name_H-M   'P 1'
#
loop_
_entity.id
_entity.type
_entity.pdbx_description
1 polymer ?
#
loop_
_entity_poly.entity_id
_entity_poly.type
_entity_poly.pdbx_seq_one_letter_code
_entity_poly.pdbx_strand_id
1 'polypeptide(L)'
;MKRLPLMLLLLPALASAQERGEVAFNKACAQCHQARTPTETPKSLLGVRQPVGPYMDQVLRKKSLTEVRTWVESPHRIDPKTNCDTRLLTRDELDGLTSYLATVVIAPPPTRRMRLRRQMEEQAAALQKADAEAKAKSQKKTQGKQ
;
A
#
# COMPACT_ATOMS: atom_id res chain seq x y z
N MET A 1 -35.19 -5.49 9.10
CA MET A 1 -33.97 -6.08 8.48
C MET A 1 -34.21 -6.28 6.97
N LYS A 2 -34.06 -5.25 6.13
CA LYS A 2 -34.26 -5.33 4.67
C LYS A 2 -33.73 -4.05 3.96
N ARG A 3 -32.48 -3.66 4.25
CA ARG A 3 -31.81 -2.50 3.62
C ARG A 3 -30.42 -2.83 3.05
N LEU A 4 -30.06 -4.11 2.97
CA LEU A 4 -28.78 -4.55 2.42
C LEU A 4 -28.63 -4.46 0.87
N PRO A 5 -29.68 -4.61 0.03
CA PRO A 5 -29.45 -4.72 -1.41
C PRO A 5 -29.04 -3.40 -2.07
N LEU A 6 -29.37 -2.25 -1.47
CA LEU A 6 -29.03 -0.93 -2.03
C LEU A 6 -27.54 -0.57 -1.86
N MET A 7 -26.90 -1.06 -0.81
CA MET A 7 -25.46 -0.82 -0.56
C MET A 7 -24.57 -1.60 -1.55
N LEU A 8 -24.99 -2.81 -1.95
CA LEU A 8 -24.21 -3.65 -2.88
C LEU A 8 -24.15 -3.08 -4.31
N LEU A 9 -25.14 -2.30 -4.73
CA LEU A 9 -25.19 -1.68 -6.06
C LEU A 9 -24.24 -0.48 -6.21
N LEU A 10 -23.72 0.07 -5.13
CA LEU A 10 -22.84 1.24 -5.16
C LEU A 10 -21.35 0.86 -5.34
N LEU A 11 -20.96 -0.38 -5.04
CA LEU A 11 -19.56 -0.84 -5.12
C LEU A 11 -18.91 -0.67 -6.51
N PRO A 12 -19.58 -0.99 -7.64
CA PRO A 12 -18.97 -0.84 -8.96
C PRO A 12 -18.61 0.61 -9.30
N ALA A 13 -19.43 1.57 -8.83
CA ALA A 13 -19.17 2.98 -9.05
C ALA A 13 -17.90 3.43 -8.32
N LEU A 14 -17.69 2.98 -7.07
CA LEU A 14 -16.46 3.26 -6.33
C LEU A 14 -15.23 2.65 -7.01
N ALA A 15 -15.32 1.41 -7.51
CA ALA A 15 -14.22 0.77 -8.23
C ALA A 15 -13.82 1.58 -9.48
N SER A 16 -14.80 2.01 -10.29
CA SER A 16 -14.54 2.83 -11.48
C SER A 16 -13.93 4.20 -11.15
N ALA A 17 -14.33 4.83 -10.03
CA ALA A 17 -13.77 6.10 -9.60
C ALA A 17 -12.31 5.93 -9.13
N GLN A 18 -11.99 4.78 -8.53
CA GLN A 18 -10.66 4.46 -8.08
C GLN A 18 -9.70 4.19 -9.24
N GLU A 19 -10.17 3.49 -10.29
CA GLU A 19 -9.42 3.33 -11.54
C GLU A 19 -9.15 4.67 -12.24
N ARG A 20 -10.15 5.56 -12.33
CA ARG A 20 -9.95 6.91 -12.89
C ARG A 20 -8.94 7.72 -12.08
N GLY A 21 -9.00 7.63 -10.75
CA GLY A 21 -8.05 8.31 -9.89
C GLY A 21 -6.62 7.76 -9.97
N GLU A 22 -6.47 6.46 -10.17
CA GLU A 22 -5.16 5.84 -10.44
C GLU A 22 -4.58 6.32 -11.78
N VAL A 23 -5.41 6.43 -12.83
CA VAL A 23 -4.98 6.99 -14.11
C VAL A 23 -4.54 8.45 -13.96
N ALA A 24 -5.29 9.27 -13.22
CA ALA A 24 -4.90 10.66 -12.93
C ALA A 24 -3.58 10.74 -12.15
N PHE A 25 -3.37 9.84 -11.17
CA PHE A 25 -2.11 9.71 -10.45
C PHE A 25 -0.95 9.35 -11.38
N ASN A 26 -1.15 8.37 -12.27
CA ASN A 26 -0.13 7.94 -13.23
C ASN A 26 0.23 9.04 -14.24
N LYS A 27 -0.77 9.84 -14.63
CA LYS A 27 -0.60 10.96 -15.56
C LYS A 27 0.24 12.10 -14.98
N ALA A 28 0.00 12.51 -13.73
CA ALA A 28 0.58 13.74 -13.17
C ALA A 28 1.58 13.53 -12.03
N CYS A 29 1.54 12.39 -11.34
CA CYS A 29 2.28 12.20 -10.09
C CYS A 29 3.35 11.11 -10.19
N ALA A 30 3.09 10.03 -10.93
CA ALA A 30 3.91 8.82 -10.93
C ALA A 30 5.36 9.00 -11.44
N GLN A 31 5.64 10.09 -12.15
CA GLN A 31 7.00 10.41 -12.59
C GLN A 31 7.93 10.78 -11.42
N CYS A 32 7.37 11.40 -10.38
CA CYS A 32 8.12 11.88 -9.22
C CYS A 32 7.79 11.11 -7.95
N HIS A 33 6.54 10.68 -7.79
CA HIS A 33 6.04 10.04 -6.59
C HIS A 33 5.66 8.59 -6.86
N GLN A 34 5.78 7.75 -5.83
CA GLN A 34 5.09 6.46 -5.79
C GLN A 34 3.91 6.59 -4.84
N ALA A 35 2.77 5.97 -5.19
CA ALA A 35 1.58 6.04 -4.35
C ALA A 35 1.88 5.45 -2.96
N ARG A 36 2.60 4.32 -2.90
CA ARG A 36 2.83 3.56 -1.66
C ARG A 36 4.30 3.24 -1.46
N THR A 37 4.73 3.25 -0.21
CA THR A 37 6.01 2.70 0.20
C THR A 37 6.03 1.18 -0.08
N PRO A 38 7.04 0.65 -0.81
CA PRO A 38 7.15 -0.79 -1.06
C PRO A 38 7.24 -1.59 0.24
N THR A 39 6.42 -2.63 0.38
CA THR A 39 6.42 -3.52 1.55
C THR A 39 7.40 -4.68 1.42
N GLU A 40 7.88 -4.94 0.20
CA GLU A 40 8.90 -5.96 -0.07
C GLU A 40 10.15 -5.29 -0.63
N THR A 41 11.32 -5.77 -0.22
CA THR A 41 12.57 -5.39 -0.85
C THR A 41 12.58 -5.95 -2.28
N PRO A 42 12.68 -5.08 -3.30
CA PRO A 42 12.68 -5.51 -4.68
C PRO A 42 13.92 -6.34 -4.97
N LYS A 43 13.73 -7.62 -5.36
CA LYS A 43 14.81 -8.54 -5.75
C LYS A 43 15.37 -8.28 -7.15
N SER A 44 15.25 -7.05 -7.66
CA SER A 44 15.74 -6.70 -8.99
C SER A 44 17.22 -6.31 -8.91
N LEU A 45 18.06 -6.97 -9.72
CA LEU A 45 19.47 -6.62 -9.93
C LEU A 45 19.66 -5.20 -10.49
N LEU A 46 18.62 -4.60 -11.05
CA LEU A 46 18.64 -3.25 -11.64
C LEU A 46 18.24 -2.14 -10.65
N GLY A 47 18.05 -2.47 -9.37
CA GLY A 47 17.58 -1.52 -8.36
C GLY A 47 16.14 -1.06 -8.61
N VAL A 48 15.49 -0.52 -7.58
CA VAL A 48 14.23 0.21 -7.76
C VAL A 48 14.56 1.69 -7.82
N ARG A 49 14.10 2.35 -8.88
CA ARG A 49 14.19 3.80 -9.03
C ARG A 49 13.51 4.42 -7.81
N GLN A 50 14.30 5.04 -6.95
CA GLN A 50 13.78 5.78 -5.82
C GLN A 50 12.94 6.94 -6.35
N PRO A 51 11.78 7.22 -5.74
CA PRO A 51 10.96 8.34 -6.16
C PRO A 51 11.71 9.64 -5.91
N VAL A 52 11.54 10.62 -6.81
CA VAL A 52 12.12 11.96 -6.68
C VAL A 52 11.45 12.71 -5.51
N GLY A 53 10.13 12.54 -5.38
CA GLY A 53 9.34 13.03 -4.27
C GLY A 53 9.05 11.94 -3.23
N PRO A 54 8.49 12.30 -2.06
CA PRO A 54 8.10 11.32 -1.05
C PRO A 54 7.02 10.36 -1.56
N TYR A 55 6.94 9.18 -0.95
CA TYR A 55 5.82 8.28 -1.15
C TYR A 55 4.52 8.93 -0.66
N MET A 56 3.43 8.85 -1.44
CA MET A 56 2.19 9.53 -1.09
C MET A 56 1.55 9.00 0.19
N ASP A 57 1.69 7.70 0.48
CA ASP A 57 1.23 7.14 1.76
C ASP A 57 1.92 7.78 2.98
N GLN A 58 3.17 8.25 2.83
CA GLN A 58 3.86 9.01 3.88
C GLN A 58 3.37 10.45 3.98
N VAL A 59 3.07 11.09 2.85
CA VAL A 59 2.46 12.43 2.82
C VAL A 59 1.10 12.41 3.50
N LEU A 60 0.26 11.43 3.16
CA LEU A 60 -1.10 11.28 3.69
C LEU A 60 -1.16 10.90 5.18
N ARG A 61 -0.04 10.47 5.77
CA ARG A 61 0.08 10.30 7.23
C ARG A 61 0.31 11.62 7.97
N LYS A 62 0.79 12.65 7.27
CA LYS A 62 1.16 13.96 7.83
C LYS A 62 0.22 15.09 7.40
N LYS A 63 -0.47 14.90 6.28
CA LYS A 63 -1.31 15.90 5.62
C LYS A 63 -2.70 15.33 5.37
N SER A 64 -3.70 16.15 5.64
CA SER A 64 -5.09 15.84 5.29
C SER A 64 -5.28 15.78 3.77
N LEU A 65 -6.29 15.05 3.31
CA LEU A 65 -6.64 15.01 1.88
C LEU A 65 -6.96 16.40 1.34
N THR A 66 -7.57 17.27 2.16
CA THR A 66 -7.84 18.66 1.80
C THR A 66 -6.56 19.45 1.57
N GLU A 67 -5.57 19.36 2.47
CA GLU A 67 -4.26 20.02 2.26
C GLU A 67 -3.57 19.51 0.99
N VAL A 68 -3.60 18.20 0.75
CA VAL A 68 -3.02 17.60 -0.46
C VAL A 68 -3.76 18.09 -1.71
N ARG A 69 -5.09 18.17 -1.68
CA ARG A 69 -5.87 18.70 -2.79
C ARG A 69 -5.53 20.16 -3.06
N THR A 70 -5.51 21.02 -2.04
CA THR A 70 -5.15 22.44 -2.18
C THR A 70 -3.75 22.59 -2.76
N TRP A 71 -2.80 21.74 -2.36
CA TRP A 71 -1.47 21.68 -2.96
C TRP A 71 -1.55 21.35 -4.46
N VAL A 72 -2.23 20.26 -4.83
CA VAL A 72 -2.34 19.80 -6.23
C VAL A 72 -3.07 20.81 -7.11
N GLU A 73 -4.03 21.59 -6.58
CA GLU A 73 -4.73 22.61 -7.36
C GLU A 73 -3.81 23.71 -7.86
N SER A 74 -2.78 24.09 -7.09
CA SER A 74 -1.84 25.15 -7.47
C SER A 74 -0.51 25.07 -6.71
N PRO A 75 0.39 24.11 -7.03
CA PRO A 75 1.63 23.92 -6.30
C PRO A 75 2.50 25.20 -6.29
N HIS A 76 2.65 25.85 -7.45
CA HIS A 76 3.44 27.07 -7.60
C HIS A 76 2.87 28.30 -6.88
N ARG A 77 1.59 28.29 -6.48
CA ARG A 77 1.02 29.37 -5.64
C ARG A 77 1.41 29.21 -4.18
N ILE A 78 1.61 27.97 -3.72
CA ILE A 78 1.99 27.66 -2.34
C ILE A 78 3.51 27.66 -2.20
N ASP A 79 4.23 27.08 -3.16
CA ASP A 79 5.68 27.11 -3.27
C ASP A 79 6.10 27.45 -4.71
N PRO A 80 6.48 28.71 -5.00
CA PRO A 80 6.92 29.12 -6.33
C PRO A 80 8.13 28.34 -6.87
N LYS A 81 8.93 27.71 -6.01
CA LYS A 81 10.15 26.96 -6.38
C LYS A 81 9.91 25.47 -6.60
N THR A 82 8.67 24.99 -6.43
CA THR A 82 8.36 23.57 -6.62
C THR A 82 8.52 23.14 -8.07
N ASN A 83 8.96 21.90 -8.29
CA ASN A 83 8.95 21.25 -9.61
C ASN A 83 7.67 20.40 -9.83
N CYS A 84 6.73 20.44 -8.88
CA CYS A 84 5.46 19.73 -9.00
C CYS A 84 4.54 20.49 -9.96
N ASP A 85 4.32 19.92 -11.16
CA ASP A 85 3.39 20.47 -12.15
C ASP A 85 2.16 19.56 -12.32
N THR A 86 1.01 20.08 -11.93
CA THR A 86 -0.28 19.38 -11.94
C THR A 86 -1.28 20.03 -12.88
N ARG A 87 -0.86 21.02 -13.70
CA ARG A 87 -1.74 21.77 -14.62
C ARG A 87 -2.39 20.89 -15.70
N LEU A 88 -1.86 19.69 -15.90
CA LEU A 88 -2.40 18.69 -16.82
C LEU A 88 -3.66 17.98 -16.29
N LEU A 89 -4.03 18.18 -15.03
CA LEU A 89 -5.22 17.60 -14.42
C LEU A 89 -6.44 18.50 -14.65
N THR A 90 -7.49 17.93 -15.21
CA THR A 90 -8.84 18.52 -15.21
C THR A 90 -9.45 18.47 -13.80
N ARG A 91 -10.52 19.22 -13.58
CA ARG A 91 -11.23 19.22 -12.28
C ARG A 91 -11.75 17.81 -11.91
N ASP A 92 -12.29 17.09 -12.87
CA ASP A 92 -12.81 15.73 -12.66
C ASP A 92 -11.67 14.75 -12.35
N GLU A 93 -10.53 14.88 -13.02
CA GLU A 93 -9.33 14.09 -12.72
C GLU A 93 -8.78 14.38 -11.32
N LEU A 94 -8.87 15.63 -10.85
CA LEU A 94 -8.48 16.00 -9.49
C LEU A 94 -9.40 15.37 -8.43
N ASP A 95 -10.71 15.32 -8.68
CA ASP A 95 -11.67 14.63 -7.80
C ASP A 95 -11.40 13.13 -7.74
N GLY A 96 -11.15 12.51 -8.91
CA GLY A 96 -10.73 11.12 -9.02
C GLY A 96 -9.42 10.86 -8.27
N LEU A 97 -8.40 11.69 -8.48
CA LEU A 97 -7.11 11.60 -7.79
C LEU A 97 -7.28 11.68 -6.27
N THR A 98 -8.07 12.64 -5.77
CA THR A 98 -8.33 12.80 -4.34
C THR A 98 -8.97 11.54 -3.76
N SER A 99 -9.95 10.97 -4.48
CA SER A 99 -10.64 9.73 -4.09
C SER A 99 -9.68 8.53 -4.08
N TYR A 100 -8.80 8.42 -5.08
CA TYR A 100 -7.77 7.38 -5.11
C TYR A 100 -6.80 7.52 -3.94
N LEU A 101 -6.27 8.71 -3.67
CA LEU A 101 -5.35 8.97 -2.56
C LEU A 101 -5.98 8.64 -1.20
N ALA A 102 -7.29 8.80 -1.03
CA ALA A 102 -7.99 8.39 0.20
C ALA A 102 -7.81 6.89 0.53
N THR A 103 -7.57 6.06 -0.49
CA THR A 103 -7.41 4.60 -0.35
C THR A 103 -5.95 4.17 -0.22
N VAL A 104 -5.00 5.06 -0.55
CA VAL A 104 -3.56 4.77 -0.61
C VAL A 104 -2.98 4.43 0.77
N VAL A 105 -3.56 4.95 1.85
CA VAL A 105 -3.14 4.61 3.21
C VAL A 105 -3.58 3.21 3.67
N ILE A 106 -4.57 2.61 3.01
CA ILE A 106 -5.08 1.27 3.35
C ILE A 106 -4.20 0.24 2.65
N ALA A 107 -3.41 -0.55 3.40
CA ALA A 107 -2.53 -1.57 2.83
C ALA A 107 -3.28 -2.50 1.86
N PRO A 108 -2.74 -2.77 0.66
CA PRO A 108 -3.40 -3.68 -0.26
C PRO A 108 -3.44 -5.09 0.33
N PRO A 109 -4.43 -5.91 -0.04
CA PRO A 109 -4.43 -7.31 0.37
C PRO A 109 -3.16 -8.00 -0.12
N PRO A 110 -2.58 -8.92 0.67
CA PRO A 110 -1.34 -9.59 0.32
C PRO A 110 -1.49 -10.34 -1.00
N THR A 111 -0.49 -10.26 -1.87
CA THR A 111 -0.51 -10.96 -3.16
C THR A 111 -0.55 -12.49 -2.95
N ARG A 112 -1.00 -13.25 -3.96
CA ARG A 112 -1.00 -14.72 -3.89
C ARG A 112 0.39 -15.28 -3.54
N ARG A 113 1.44 -14.72 -4.13
CA ARG A 113 2.82 -15.12 -3.88
C ARG A 113 3.23 -14.87 -2.43
N MET A 114 2.89 -13.71 -1.88
CA MET A 114 3.13 -13.39 -0.47
C MET A 114 2.41 -14.36 0.45
N ARG A 115 1.13 -14.65 0.18
CA ARG A 115 0.34 -15.61 0.97
C ARG A 115 0.96 -17.00 0.96
N LEU A 116 1.37 -17.49 -0.22
CA LEU A 116 2.04 -18.80 -0.35
C LEU A 116 3.36 -18.84 0.42
N ARG A 117 4.19 -17.80 0.28
CA ARG A 117 5.46 -17.71 1.00
C ARG A 117 5.25 -17.74 2.51
N ARG A 118 4.30 -16.96 3.01
CA ARG A 118 3.94 -16.93 4.44
C ARG A 118 3.49 -18.30 4.94
N GLN A 119 2.66 -19.00 4.16
CA GLN A 119 2.22 -20.37 4.51
C GLN A 119 3.41 -21.34 4.62
N MET A 120 4.38 -21.26 3.70
CA MET A 120 5.58 -22.10 3.76
C MET A 120 6.46 -21.77 4.98
N GLU A 121 6.64 -20.49 5.29
CA GLU A 121 7.41 -20.04 6.45
C GLU A 121 6.74 -20.49 7.77
N GLU A 122 5.41 -20.40 7.86
CA GLU A 122 4.63 -20.89 9.00
C GLU A 122 4.74 -22.42 9.16
N GLN A 123 4.70 -23.18 8.07
CA GLN A 123 4.89 -24.64 8.10
C GLN A 123 6.32 -25.01 8.55
N ALA A 124 7.35 -24.34 8.02
CA ALA A 124 8.73 -24.59 8.40
C ALA A 124 8.97 -24.27 9.89
N ALA A 125 8.41 -23.17 10.39
CA ALA A 125 8.49 -22.80 11.80
C ALA A 125 7.77 -23.83 12.70
N ALA A 126 6.61 -24.34 12.27
CA ALA A 126 5.88 -25.37 13.00
C ALA A 126 6.67 -26.68 13.12
N LEU A 127 7.32 -27.11 12.03
CA LEU A 127 8.19 -28.30 12.03
C LEU A 127 9.39 -28.13 12.96
N GLN A 128 10.08 -26.99 12.88
CA GLN A 128 11.22 -26.69 13.77
C GLN A 128 10.82 -26.69 15.25
N LYS A 129 9.64 -26.14 15.56
CA LYS A 129 9.10 -26.14 16.92
C LYS A 129 8.79 -27.57 17.41
N ALA A 130 8.18 -28.40 16.57
CA ALA A 130 7.91 -29.80 16.90
C ALA A 130 9.20 -30.60 17.16
N ASP A 131 10.23 -30.40 16.33
CA ASP A 131 11.54 -31.03 16.51
C ASP A 131 12.24 -30.58 17.80
N ALA A 132 12.18 -29.27 18.11
CA ALA A 132 12.72 -28.73 19.35
C ALA A 132 12.01 -29.29 20.59
N GLU A 133 10.68 -29.40 20.56
CA GLU A 133 9.89 -29.99 21.63
C GLU A 133 10.18 -31.49 21.81
N ALA A 134 10.36 -32.24 20.71
CA ALA A 134 10.74 -33.65 20.74
C ALA A 134 12.13 -33.86 21.38
N LYS A 135 13.11 -33.02 21.02
CA LYS A 135 14.46 -33.04 21.61
C LYS A 135 14.43 -32.70 23.11
N ALA A 136 13.66 -31.68 23.50
CA ALA A 136 13.52 -31.29 24.91
C ALA A 136 12.88 -32.39 25.78
N LYS A 137 11.87 -33.10 25.25
CA LYS A 137 11.23 -34.24 25.94
C LYS A 137 12.17 -35.45 26.05
N SER A 138 13.01 -35.69 25.03
CA SER A 138 14.00 -36.77 25.03
C SER A 138 15.10 -36.53 26.09
N GLN A 139 15.65 -35.32 26.18
CA GLN A 139 16.67 -34.97 27.18
C GLN A 139 16.18 -35.09 28.63
N LYS A 140 14.92 -34.73 28.91
CA LYS A 140 14.34 -34.89 30.26
C LYS A 140 14.23 -36.36 30.68
N LYS A 141 14.09 -37.29 29.73
CA LYS A 141 13.90 -38.72 30.01
C LYS A 141 15.22 -39.45 30.33
N THR A 142 16.36 -38.91 29.89
CA THR A 142 17.69 -39.51 30.12
C THR A 142 18.38 -39.01 31.39
N GLN A 143 17.95 -37.88 31.98
CA GLN A 143 18.52 -37.35 33.23
C GLN A 143 17.91 -37.91 34.53
N GLY A 144 16.87 -38.76 34.46
CA GLY A 144 16.19 -39.34 35.62
C GLY A 144 16.70 -40.72 36.06
N LYS A 145 17.91 -41.13 35.64
CA LYS A 145 18.45 -42.46 35.91
C LYS A 145 19.81 -42.37 36.59
N GLN A 146 19.83 -41.94 37.85
CA GLN A 146 20.87 -42.23 38.84
C GLN A 146 20.21 -42.48 40.19
#